data_AF-A0A0M2GHV3-F1
#
_entry.id   AF-A0A0M2GHV3-F1
#
_cell.length_a   1.000
_cell.length_b   1.000
_cell.length_c   1.000
_cell.angle_alpha   90.00
_cell.angle_beta   90.00
_cell.angle_gamma   90.00
#
_symmetry.space_group_name_H-M   'P 1'
#
loop_
_entity.id
_entity.type
_entity.pdbx_description
1 polymer ?
#
loop_
_entity_poly.entity_id
_entity_poly.type
_entity_poly.pdbx_seq_one_letter_code
_entity_poly.pdbx_strand_id
1 'polypeptide(L)'
;MLENLRFENIDILDHREPQVSAQGCIALNPGDGNLIRDVRCDNIRVEDIRWGQLVQMRVTYMPKWNTAPGRGIENVYIKDLTYTGTHAGTSLLLGLDGDHLIKDVTFENLVVNGRIIRDSGGKPAWYLASDGVPMFANEHVHNLRFLTTEEAAAL
;
A
#
# COMPACT_ATOMS: atom_id res chain seq x y z
N MET A 1 4.59 -19.06 3.28
CA MET A 1 3.30 -18.42 2.92
C MET A 1 2.74 -17.77 4.16
N LEU A 2 2.25 -16.55 4.04
CA LEU A 2 1.59 -15.80 5.10
C LEU A 2 0.19 -15.44 4.60
N GLU A 3 -0.84 -15.77 5.36
CA GLU A 3 -2.23 -15.56 4.96
C GLU A 3 -3.12 -15.24 6.15
N ASN A 4 -4.28 -14.64 5.88
CA ASN A 4 -5.28 -14.26 6.89
C ASN A 4 -4.72 -13.31 7.95
N LEU A 5 -3.98 -12.29 7.51
CA LEU A 5 -3.35 -11.30 8.38
C LEU A 5 -4.33 -10.16 8.69
N ARG A 6 -4.40 -9.72 9.94
CA ARG A 6 -5.25 -8.62 10.39
C ARG A 6 -4.45 -7.63 11.22
N PHE A 7 -4.57 -6.35 10.87
CA PHE A 7 -3.95 -5.22 11.56
C PHE A 7 -5.02 -4.17 11.78
N GLU A 8 -5.39 -3.93 13.03
CA GLU A 8 -6.58 -3.14 13.35
C GLU A 8 -6.27 -2.13 14.46
N ASN A 9 -6.78 -0.90 14.33
CA ASN A 9 -6.67 0.15 15.34
C ASN A 9 -5.22 0.49 15.74
N ILE A 10 -4.44 0.99 14.78
CA ILE A 10 -3.02 1.32 14.98
C ILE A 10 -2.79 2.82 14.77
N ASP A 11 -2.08 3.45 15.72
CA ASP A 11 -1.53 4.80 15.59
C ASP A 11 -0.05 4.73 15.27
N ILE A 12 0.35 5.35 14.15
CA ILE A 12 1.74 5.47 13.72
C ILE A 12 2.13 6.93 13.88
N LEU A 13 2.79 7.22 15.01
CA LEU A 13 3.15 8.58 15.41
C LEU A 13 4.35 9.13 14.63
N ASP A 14 5.23 8.25 14.15
CA ASP A 14 6.43 8.66 13.42
C ASP A 14 7.02 7.51 12.61
N HIS A 15 7.79 7.87 11.58
CA HIS A 15 8.63 6.97 10.80
C HIS A 15 9.87 7.74 10.35
N ARG A 16 11.05 7.15 10.55
CA ARG A 16 12.32 7.74 10.12
C ARG A 16 13.30 6.67 9.62
N GLU A 17 13.05 6.14 8.44
CA GLU A 17 13.91 5.16 7.78
C GLU A 17 14.61 5.80 6.57
N PRO A 18 15.94 6.02 6.60
CA PRO A 18 16.66 6.65 5.49
C PRO A 18 16.76 5.75 4.24
N GLN A 19 16.64 4.43 4.38
CA GLN A 19 16.73 3.49 3.25
C GLN A 19 15.37 3.36 2.57
N VAL A 20 15.20 4.03 1.42
CA VAL A 20 13.93 4.06 0.66
C VAL A 20 13.34 2.66 0.42
N SER A 21 14.17 1.65 0.15
CA SER A 21 13.73 0.28 -0.07
C SER A 21 13.26 -0.48 1.17
N ALA A 22 13.30 0.15 2.35
CA ALA A 22 12.86 -0.39 3.64
C ALA A 22 11.79 0.50 4.32
N GLN A 23 11.32 1.55 3.63
CA GLN A 23 10.28 2.46 4.13
C GLN A 23 8.88 1.85 4.03
N GLY A 24 7.92 2.45 4.74
CA GLY A 24 6.50 2.13 4.65
C GLY A 24 5.88 2.02 6.05
N CYS A 25 4.89 2.87 6.35
CA CYS A 25 4.09 2.72 7.57
C CYS A 25 3.27 1.42 7.53
N ILE A 26 2.76 1.08 6.35
CA ILE A 26 2.23 -0.25 6.04
C ILE A 26 3.14 -0.86 4.97
N ALA A 27 3.93 -1.88 5.36
CA ALA A 27 4.91 -2.51 4.48
C ALA A 27 4.66 -4.02 4.31
N LEU A 28 4.50 -4.48 3.05
CA LEU A 28 4.39 -5.90 2.69
C LEU A 28 5.48 -6.26 1.68
N ASN A 29 6.50 -6.98 2.12
CA ASN A 29 7.70 -7.25 1.33
C ASN A 29 8.07 -8.73 1.31
N PRO A 30 7.31 -9.60 0.61
CA PRO A 30 7.61 -11.03 0.59
C PRO A 30 8.92 -11.28 -0.17
N GLY A 31 9.79 -12.09 0.44
CA GLY A 31 10.99 -12.68 -0.16
C GLY A 31 11.06 -14.19 0.14
N ASP A 32 12.08 -14.87 -0.34
CA ASP A 32 12.36 -16.28 -0.03
C ASP A 32 11.23 -17.25 -0.41
N GLY A 33 10.62 -17.04 -1.58
CA GLY A 33 9.51 -17.86 -2.06
C GLY A 33 8.21 -17.66 -1.27
N ASN A 34 8.13 -16.67 -0.37
CA ASN A 34 6.90 -16.39 0.35
C ASN A 34 5.85 -15.73 -0.54
N LEU A 35 4.60 -16.11 -0.33
CA LEU A 35 3.41 -15.42 -0.80
C LEU A 35 2.77 -14.75 0.42
N ILE A 36 2.40 -13.49 0.30
CA ILE A 36 1.53 -12.81 1.27
C ILE A 36 0.15 -12.67 0.63
N ARG A 37 -0.90 -13.12 1.31
CA ARG A 37 -2.27 -12.98 0.81
C ARG A 37 -3.31 -12.76 1.90
N ASP A 38 -4.49 -12.30 1.52
CA ASP A 38 -5.65 -12.14 2.42
C ASP A 38 -5.29 -11.27 3.64
N VAL A 39 -4.84 -10.05 3.36
CA VAL A 39 -4.41 -9.07 4.38
C VAL A 39 -5.49 -8.02 4.58
N ARG A 40 -5.90 -7.80 5.83
CA ARG A 40 -6.80 -6.73 6.22
C ARG A 40 -6.08 -5.73 7.13
N CYS A 41 -6.06 -4.47 6.71
CA CYS A 41 -5.71 -3.36 7.58
C CYS A 41 -6.97 -2.51 7.81
N ASP A 42 -7.28 -2.17 9.05
CA ASP A 42 -8.47 -1.40 9.40
C ASP A 42 -8.17 -0.35 10.46
N ASN A 43 -8.71 0.86 10.31
CA ASN A 43 -8.61 1.94 11.27
C ASN A 43 -7.15 2.27 11.66
N ILE A 44 -6.35 2.68 10.67
CA ILE A 44 -4.94 3.02 10.82
C ILE A 44 -4.76 4.53 10.67
N ARG A 45 -4.06 5.16 11.61
CA ARG A 45 -3.84 6.61 11.63
C ARG A 45 -2.36 6.91 11.65
N VAL A 46 -1.91 7.70 10.67
CA VAL A 46 -0.50 8.05 10.48
C VAL A 46 -0.36 9.56 10.64
N GLU A 47 0.46 9.99 11.60
CA GLU A 47 0.80 11.39 11.81
C GLU A 47 1.88 11.85 10.82
N ASP A 48 2.35 13.09 10.97
CA ASP A 48 3.36 13.68 10.10
C ASP A 48 4.75 13.06 10.35
N ILE A 49 5.00 11.92 9.70
CA ILE A 49 6.24 11.16 9.79
C ILE A 49 7.44 11.98 9.34
N ARG A 50 8.61 11.83 9.97
CA ARG A 50 9.80 12.62 9.60
C ARG A 50 10.43 12.21 8.27
N TRP A 51 10.47 10.92 7.98
CA TRP A 51 11.12 10.36 6.78
C TRP A 51 10.65 8.93 6.51
N GLY A 52 9.78 8.75 5.53
CA GLY A 52 9.29 7.43 5.15
C GLY A 52 8.26 7.49 4.02
N GLN A 53 7.59 6.35 3.80
CA GLN A 53 6.45 6.21 2.88
C GLN A 53 5.20 5.86 3.68
N LEU A 54 4.02 6.23 3.16
CA LEU A 54 2.76 5.79 3.78
C LEU A 54 2.55 4.29 3.59
N VAL A 55 2.70 3.82 2.34
CA VAL A 55 2.54 2.40 1.98
C VAL A 55 3.73 1.94 1.15
N GLN A 56 4.19 0.72 1.42
CA GLN A 56 5.11 0.00 0.56
C GLN A 56 4.62 -1.44 0.38
N MET A 57 4.45 -1.86 -0.87
CA MET A 57 4.22 -3.26 -1.21
C MET A 57 5.22 -3.63 -2.29
N ARG A 58 6.16 -4.52 -1.99
CA ARG A 58 7.21 -4.87 -2.94
C ARG A 58 7.49 -6.36 -2.93
N VAL A 59 7.23 -7.02 -4.05
CA VAL A 59 7.72 -8.39 -4.23
C VAL A 59 9.25 -8.34 -4.28
N THR A 60 9.86 -8.86 -3.23
CA THR A 60 11.25 -8.54 -2.92
C THR A 60 12.16 -9.67 -3.34
N TYR A 61 13.20 -9.28 -4.07
CA TYR A 61 14.41 -10.08 -4.24
C TYR A 61 15.62 -9.19 -3.97
N MET A 62 16.22 -9.35 -2.80
CA MET A 62 17.52 -8.78 -2.48
C MET A 62 18.52 -9.92 -2.30
N PRO A 63 19.42 -10.20 -3.25
CA PRO A 63 20.32 -11.36 -3.19
C PRO A 63 21.16 -11.47 -1.91
N LYS A 64 21.40 -10.35 -1.22
CA LYS A 64 22.08 -10.32 0.08
C LYS A 64 21.24 -10.97 1.21
N TRP A 65 19.92 -10.90 1.12
CA TRP A 65 18.98 -11.26 2.19
C TRP A 65 18.05 -12.40 1.81
N ASN A 66 17.84 -12.64 0.51
CA ASN A 66 16.92 -13.65 0.01
C ASN A 66 17.64 -14.66 -0.89
N THR A 67 17.27 -15.92 -0.69
CA THR A 67 17.61 -17.09 -1.49
C THR A 67 16.74 -17.22 -2.75
N ALA A 68 15.55 -16.62 -2.76
CA ALA A 68 14.61 -16.60 -3.88
C ALA A 68 13.72 -15.34 -3.85
N PRO A 69 13.13 -14.90 -4.98
CA PRO A 69 12.13 -13.84 -4.98
C PRO A 69 10.89 -14.25 -4.16
N GLY A 70 10.17 -13.28 -3.63
CA GLY A 70 8.80 -13.51 -3.16
C GLY A 70 7.90 -13.96 -4.31
N ARG A 71 6.86 -14.75 -4.01
CA ARG A 71 5.90 -15.25 -5.01
C ARG A 71 4.81 -14.24 -5.39
N GLY A 72 4.57 -13.23 -4.55
CA GLY A 72 3.56 -12.20 -4.82
C GLY A 72 2.89 -11.64 -3.58
N ILE A 73 2.00 -10.67 -3.82
CA ILE A 73 1.11 -10.07 -2.83
C ILE A 73 -0.31 -10.09 -3.41
N GLU A 74 -1.27 -10.66 -2.70
CA GLU A 74 -2.63 -10.88 -3.23
C GLU A 74 -3.72 -10.52 -2.22
N ASN A 75 -4.84 -9.97 -2.68
CA ASN A 75 -6.02 -9.70 -1.85
C ASN A 75 -5.69 -8.91 -0.58
N VAL A 76 -5.27 -7.66 -0.77
CA VAL A 76 -4.99 -6.72 0.31
C VAL A 76 -6.11 -5.70 0.39
N TYR A 77 -6.71 -5.57 1.56
CA TYR A 77 -7.79 -4.63 1.79
C TYR A 77 -7.43 -3.70 2.95
N ILE A 78 -7.27 -2.42 2.63
CA ILE A 78 -6.93 -1.37 3.58
C ILE A 78 -8.16 -0.47 3.72
N LYS A 79 -8.78 -0.51 4.89
CA LYS A 79 -9.94 0.28 5.25
C LYS A 79 -9.57 1.35 6.27
N ASP A 80 -10.14 2.54 6.13
CA ASP A 80 -10.02 3.62 7.11
C ASP A 80 -8.56 3.96 7.46
N LEU A 81 -7.74 4.15 6.42
CA LEU A 81 -6.36 4.65 6.54
C LEU A 81 -6.36 6.18 6.43
N THR A 82 -5.90 6.86 7.48
CA THR A 82 -5.74 8.32 7.48
C THR A 82 -4.27 8.70 7.60
N TYR A 83 -3.82 9.66 6.76
CA TYR A 83 -2.53 10.33 6.90
C TYR A 83 -2.73 11.84 7.06
N THR A 84 -2.13 12.42 8.11
CA THR A 84 -2.12 13.86 8.35
C THR A 84 -0.67 14.34 8.43
N GLY A 85 -0.17 14.93 7.35
CA GLY A 85 1.23 15.38 7.27
C GLY A 85 1.67 15.82 5.89
N THR A 86 2.93 16.26 5.79
CA THR A 86 3.53 16.81 4.56
C THR A 86 4.85 16.15 4.16
N HIS A 87 5.36 15.23 4.97
CA HIS A 87 6.71 14.68 4.84
C HIS A 87 6.78 13.24 4.31
N ALA A 88 5.64 12.56 4.12
CA ALA A 88 5.64 11.24 3.50
C ALA A 88 6.12 11.32 2.05
N GLY A 89 7.11 10.49 1.72
CA GLY A 89 7.58 10.28 0.36
C GLY A 89 6.62 9.42 -0.45
N THR A 90 6.96 9.25 -1.73
CA THR A 90 6.14 8.50 -2.68
C THR A 90 5.98 7.04 -2.24
N SER A 91 4.74 6.58 -2.03
CA SER A 91 4.42 5.19 -1.73
C SER A 91 4.74 4.30 -2.94
N LEU A 92 5.23 3.08 -2.70
CA LEU A 92 5.71 2.20 -3.77
C LEU A 92 4.96 0.87 -3.77
N LEU A 93 4.30 0.55 -4.89
CA LEU A 93 3.71 -0.74 -5.18
C LEU A 93 4.47 -1.35 -6.38
N LEU A 94 5.32 -2.33 -6.10
CA LEU A 94 6.26 -2.88 -7.07
C LEU A 94 6.14 -4.41 -7.13
N GLY A 95 5.43 -4.92 -8.13
CA GLY A 95 5.61 -6.31 -8.55
C GLY A 95 6.98 -6.50 -9.21
N LEU A 96 7.45 -7.74 -9.29
CA LEU A 96 8.82 -8.01 -9.79
C LEU A 96 8.85 -8.31 -11.30
N ASP A 97 7.95 -9.18 -11.77
CA ASP A 97 7.80 -9.56 -13.18
C ASP A 97 6.39 -10.16 -13.41
N GLY A 98 6.15 -10.76 -14.58
CA GLY A 98 4.85 -11.35 -14.95
C GLY A 98 4.36 -12.50 -14.08
N ASP A 99 5.25 -13.19 -13.36
CA ASP A 99 4.93 -14.32 -12.47
C ASP A 99 4.89 -13.90 -10.99
N HIS A 100 5.40 -12.71 -10.67
CA HIS A 100 5.62 -12.21 -9.31
C HIS A 100 4.87 -10.90 -9.08
N LEU A 101 3.53 -10.99 -9.09
CA LEU A 101 2.62 -9.85 -9.14
C LEU A 101 2.23 -9.30 -7.76
N ILE A 102 1.74 -8.07 -7.78
CA ILE A 102 0.85 -7.53 -6.74
C ILE A 102 -0.55 -7.47 -7.36
N LYS A 103 -1.55 -8.11 -6.77
CA LYS A 103 -2.91 -8.08 -7.33
C LYS A 103 -4.00 -7.94 -6.28
N ASP A 104 -5.09 -7.31 -6.69
CA ASP A 104 -6.31 -7.14 -5.90
C ASP A 104 -6.03 -6.37 -4.60
N VAL A 105 -5.53 -5.15 -4.75
CA VAL A 105 -5.33 -4.21 -3.64
C VAL A 105 -6.47 -3.20 -3.65
N THR A 106 -7.20 -3.10 -2.53
CA THR A 106 -8.30 -2.13 -2.37
C THR A 106 -8.01 -1.22 -1.20
N PHE A 107 -8.10 0.08 -1.44
CA PHE A 107 -8.19 1.11 -0.42
C PHE A 107 -9.66 1.55 -0.30
N GLU A 108 -10.27 1.31 0.86
CA GLU A 108 -11.57 1.86 1.24
C GLU A 108 -11.34 3.03 2.20
N ASN A 109 -11.88 4.20 1.87
CA ASN A 109 -11.79 5.39 2.71
C ASN A 109 -10.34 5.77 3.10
N LEU A 110 -9.45 5.79 2.11
CA LEU A 110 -8.12 6.40 2.27
C LEU A 110 -8.26 7.92 2.33
N VAL A 111 -7.84 8.52 3.45
CA VAL A 111 -7.90 9.96 3.67
C VAL A 111 -6.49 10.52 3.82
N VAL A 112 -6.13 11.51 2.99
CA VAL A 112 -4.86 12.23 3.09
C VAL A 112 -5.14 13.71 3.27
N ASN A 113 -4.71 14.28 4.41
CA ASN A 113 -4.91 15.67 4.78
C ASN A 113 -6.37 16.14 4.60
N GLY A 114 -7.31 15.32 5.09
CA GLY A 114 -8.76 15.58 5.03
C GLY A 114 -9.40 15.33 3.67
N ARG A 115 -8.65 14.88 2.65
CA ARG A 115 -9.18 14.53 1.32
C ARG A 115 -9.31 13.02 1.17
N ILE A 116 -10.51 12.57 0.82
CA ILE A 116 -10.78 11.18 0.43
C ILE A 116 -10.19 10.92 -0.96
N ILE A 117 -9.45 9.83 -1.07
CA ILE A 117 -8.76 9.35 -2.27
C ILE A 117 -9.60 8.23 -2.87
N ARG A 118 -10.05 8.43 -4.10
CA ARG A 118 -11.01 7.54 -4.78
C ARG A 118 -10.85 7.61 -6.29
N ASP A 119 -11.23 6.53 -6.96
CA ASP A 119 -11.20 6.44 -8.42
C ASP A 119 -12.33 7.23 -9.08
N SER A 120 -13.49 7.29 -8.42
CA SER A 120 -14.74 7.86 -8.96
C SER A 120 -14.74 9.38 -9.17
N GLY A 121 -13.75 10.11 -8.64
CA GLY A 121 -13.65 11.54 -8.91
C GLY A 121 -12.76 12.33 -7.95
N GLY A 122 -12.96 13.65 -7.94
CA GLY A 122 -12.13 14.57 -7.16
C GLY A 122 -10.74 14.80 -7.75
N LYS A 123 -10.51 14.41 -9.00
CA LYS A 123 -9.26 14.57 -9.77
C LYS A 123 -9.58 14.72 -11.26
N PRO A 124 -8.70 15.34 -12.09
CA PRO A 124 -8.84 15.32 -13.54
C PRO A 124 -8.91 13.89 -14.09
N ALA A 125 -9.57 13.71 -15.23
CA ALA A 125 -9.81 12.37 -15.81
C ALA A 125 -8.51 11.63 -16.20
N TRP A 126 -7.44 12.36 -16.52
CA TRP A 126 -6.14 11.78 -16.88
C TRP A 126 -5.22 11.52 -15.69
N TYR A 127 -5.66 11.81 -14.45
CA TYR A 127 -4.92 11.50 -13.23
C TYR A 127 -5.43 10.19 -12.64
N LEU A 128 -4.52 9.38 -12.09
CA LEU A 128 -4.86 8.22 -11.29
C LEU A 128 -5.22 8.66 -9.86
N ALA A 129 -5.99 7.85 -9.12
CA ALA A 129 -6.27 8.15 -7.70
C ALA A 129 -4.98 8.13 -6.86
N SER A 130 -4.04 7.26 -7.24
CA SER A 130 -2.69 7.17 -6.67
C SER A 130 -1.88 8.47 -6.81
N ASP A 131 -2.19 9.34 -7.77
CA ASP A 131 -1.52 10.65 -7.87
C ASP A 131 -1.95 11.61 -6.74
N GLY A 132 -3.09 11.34 -6.10
CA GLY A 132 -3.58 12.10 -4.95
C GLY A 132 -2.88 11.76 -3.63
N VAL A 133 -2.17 10.63 -3.58
CA VAL A 133 -1.32 10.19 -2.46
C VAL A 133 -0.05 9.71 -3.11
N PRO A 134 0.93 10.60 -3.42
CA PRO A 134 2.02 10.32 -4.35
C PRO A 134 2.44 8.85 -4.28
N MET A 135 1.95 8.04 -5.22
CA MET A 135 2.08 6.58 -5.18
C MET A 135 2.38 6.10 -6.57
N PHE A 136 3.45 5.32 -6.68
CA PHE A 136 3.86 4.69 -7.91
C PHE A 136 3.55 3.19 -7.84
N ALA A 137 2.72 2.73 -8.78
CA ALA A 137 2.43 1.33 -9.02
C ALA A 137 3.01 0.95 -10.39
N ASN A 138 3.84 -0.09 -10.45
CA ASN A 138 4.42 -0.53 -11.73
C ASN A 138 3.47 -1.43 -12.53
N GLU A 139 3.88 -1.84 -13.73
CA GLU A 139 3.10 -2.66 -14.68
C GLU A 139 2.72 -4.05 -14.16
N HIS A 140 3.30 -4.48 -13.04
CA HIS A 140 3.06 -5.75 -12.37
C HIS A 140 2.09 -5.62 -11.18
N VAL A 141 1.41 -4.47 -11.06
CA VAL A 141 0.34 -4.22 -10.09
C VAL A 141 -1.01 -4.25 -10.79
N HIS A 142 -1.85 -5.23 -10.48
CA HIS A 142 -3.15 -5.43 -11.14
C HIS A 142 -4.30 -5.22 -10.17
N ASN A 143 -5.42 -4.68 -10.67
CA ASN A 143 -6.65 -4.44 -9.90
C ASN A 143 -6.46 -3.59 -8.62
N LEU A 144 -5.62 -2.56 -8.68
CA LEU A 144 -5.52 -1.53 -7.65
C LEU A 144 -6.76 -0.63 -7.70
N ARG A 145 -7.46 -0.50 -6.58
CA ARG A 145 -8.73 0.24 -6.45
C ARG A 145 -8.74 1.19 -5.27
N PHE A 146 -9.37 2.34 -5.44
CA PHE A 146 -9.60 3.34 -4.40
C PHE A 146 -11.09 3.68 -4.36
N LEU A 147 -11.75 3.35 -3.25
CA LEU A 147 -13.21 3.43 -3.09
C LEU A 147 -13.57 4.32 -1.90
N THR A 148 -14.71 5.00 -1.99
CA THR A 148 -15.40 5.48 -0.78
C THR A 148 -16.05 4.31 -0.04
N THR A 149 -16.45 4.54 1.22
CA THR A 149 -17.21 3.53 1.98
C THR A 149 -18.54 3.18 1.31
N GLU A 150 -19.23 4.16 0.72
CA GLU A 150 -20.48 3.92 -0.01
C GLU A 150 -20.28 3.06 -1.26
N GLU A 151 -19.20 3.31 -2.01
CA GLU A 151 -18.84 2.52 -3.19
C GLU A 151 -18.46 1.10 -2.82
N ALA A 152 -17.66 0.92 -1.76
CA ALA A 152 -17.30 -0.40 -1.25
C ALA A 152 -18.50 -1.20 -0.75
N ALA A 153 -19.48 -0.56 -0.12
CA ALA A 153 -20.70 -1.20 0.35
C ALA A 153 -21.65 -1.64 -0.79
N ALA A 154 -21.44 -1.15 -2.00
CA ALA A 154 -22.25 -1.46 -3.18
C ALA A 154 -21.66 -2.59 -4.07
N LEU A 155 -20.46 -3.09 -3.76
CA LEU A 155 -19.78 -4.19 -4.45
C LEU A 155 -20.12 -5.55 -3.84
#